data_AF-A0A660S7D8-F1
#
_entry.id   AF-A0A660S7D8-F1
#
_cell.length_a   1.000
_cell.length_b   1.000
_cell.length_c   1.000
_cell.angle_alpha   90.00
_cell.angle_beta   90.00
_cell.angle_gamma   90.00
#
_symmetry.space_group_name_H-M   'P 1'
#
loop_
_entity.id
_entity.type
_entity.pdbx_description
1 polymer ?
#
loop_
_entity_poly.entity_id
_entity_poly.type
_entity_poly.pdbx_seq_one_letter_code
_entity_poly.pdbx_strand_id
1 'polypeptide(L)'
;MEYWVYINYPNSQITVHKSDCLWVERAGLKANKDIRVEVANNEEEASCILVNIQFRAQARYNSVWLALDFKDEVRQKEFAKKIPVILGRRYRVFQDLKTNFCGNCFPRGCNHE
;
A
#
# COMPACT_ATOMS: atom_id res chain seq x y z
N MET A 1 10.25 -1.34 -12.61
CA MET A 1 9.94 -0.25 -11.65
C MET A 1 8.88 -0.77 -10.70
N GLU A 2 9.07 -0.57 -9.41
CA GLU A 2 8.25 -1.14 -8.33
C GLU A 2 7.26 -0.09 -7.80
N TYR A 3 6.09 -0.55 -7.34
CA TYR A 3 5.07 0.30 -6.72
C TYR A 3 4.86 -0.09 -5.26
N TRP A 4 4.76 0.89 -4.38
CA TRP A 4 4.51 0.71 -2.96
C TRP A 4 3.13 1.23 -2.60
N VAL A 5 2.32 0.38 -1.98
CA VAL A 5 0.97 0.72 -1.55
C VAL A 5 0.96 0.91 -0.04
N TYR A 6 0.73 2.15 0.39
CA TYR A 6 0.44 2.48 1.78
C TYR A 6 -1.04 2.24 2.06
N ILE A 7 -1.33 1.45 3.10
CA ILE A 7 -2.68 1.11 3.55
C ILE A 7 -2.79 1.50 5.02
N ASN A 8 -3.79 2.30 5.38
CA ASN A 8 -4.06 2.70 6.75
C ASN A 8 -5.49 2.35 7.17
N TYR A 9 -5.59 1.70 8.32
CA TYR A 9 -6.82 1.41 9.06
C TYR A 9 -6.72 2.04 10.47
N PRO A 10 -7.80 2.64 11.01
CA PRO A 10 -9.14 2.76 10.46
C PRO A 10 -9.34 3.99 9.58
N ASN A 11 -8.32 4.83 9.36
CA ASN A 11 -8.46 6.10 8.62
C ASN A 11 -8.72 5.95 7.11
N SER A 12 -9.08 4.74 6.66
CA SER A 12 -9.46 4.38 5.29
C SER A 12 -8.64 5.11 4.24
N GLN A 13 -7.33 4.87 4.21
CA GLN A 13 -6.45 5.48 3.23
C GLN A 13 -5.66 4.41 2.49
N ILE A 14 -5.67 4.50 1.16
CA ILE A 14 -4.83 3.71 0.27
C ILE A 14 -4.12 4.68 -0.68
N THR A 15 -2.80 4.76 -0.58
CA THR A 15 -1.97 5.61 -1.44
C THR A 15 -0.90 4.77 -2.11
N VAL A 16 -0.74 4.94 -3.42
CA VAL A 16 0.24 4.24 -4.23
C VAL A 16 1.38 5.18 -4.57
N HIS A 17 2.60 4.74 -4.32
CA HIS A 17 3.83 5.48 -4.54
C HIS A 17 4.73 4.70 -5.49
N LYS A 18 5.50 5.40 -6.32
CA LYS A 18 6.64 4.79 -7.02
C LYS A 18 7.80 4.58 -6.06
N SER A 19 8.68 3.62 -6.37
CA SER A 19 9.83 3.27 -5.54
C SER A 19 10.82 4.41 -5.26
N ASP A 20 10.90 5.40 -6.15
CA ASP A 20 11.75 6.60 -6.02
C ASP A 20 11.12 7.70 -5.13
N CYS A 21 9.95 7.44 -4.55
CA CYS A 21 9.28 8.36 -3.65
C CYS A 21 9.98 8.46 -2.29
N LEU A 22 10.17 9.69 -1.78
CA LEU A 22 10.71 9.93 -0.42
C LEU A 22 9.93 9.21 0.70
N TRP A 23 8.62 9.01 0.53
CA TRP A 23 7.81 8.27 1.51
C TRP A 23 8.17 6.78 1.54
N VAL A 24 8.50 6.21 0.37
CA VAL A 24 8.95 4.83 0.23
C VAL A 24 10.34 4.68 0.85
N GLU A 25 11.26 5.60 0.56
CA GLU A 25 12.60 5.61 1.17
C GLU A 25 12.49 5.63 2.71
N ARG A 26 11.67 6.52 3.27
CA ARG A 26 11.43 6.59 4.72
C ARG A 26 10.78 5.33 5.27
N ALA A 27 9.84 4.72 4.54
CA ALA A 27 9.21 3.46 4.94
C ALA A 27 10.24 2.32 4.98
N GLY A 28 11.09 2.21 3.95
CA GLY A 28 12.19 1.25 3.89
C GLY A 28 13.21 1.43 5.03
N LEU A 29 13.64 2.66 5.30
CA LEU A 29 14.58 2.98 6.40
C LEU A 29 14.01 2.66 7.79
N LYS A 30 12.68 2.67 7.94
CA LYS A 30 11.98 2.40 9.19
C LYS A 30 11.37 1.01 9.26
N ALA A 31 11.55 0.18 8.23
CA ALA A 31 11.22 -1.23 8.29
C ALA A 31 11.94 -1.82 9.52
N ASN A 32 11.21 -2.62 10.31
CA ASN A 32 11.65 -3.21 11.59
C ASN A 32 11.62 -2.30 12.84
N LYS A 33 11.41 -0.98 12.70
CA LYS A 33 11.35 -0.09 13.88
C LYS A 33 9.93 0.11 14.39
N ASP A 34 8.96 0.35 13.50
CA ASP A 34 7.53 0.47 13.84
C ASP A 34 6.60 0.37 12.62
N ILE A 35 7.14 0.03 11.44
CA ILE A 35 6.39 0.01 10.19
C ILE A 35 6.39 -1.42 9.65
N ARG A 36 5.18 -1.93 9.36
CA ARG A 36 5.00 -3.21 8.69
C ARG A 36 5.16 -3.03 7.19
N VAL A 37 6.14 -3.70 6.62
CA VAL A 37 6.41 -3.76 5.18
C VAL A 37 6.27 -5.21 4.74
N GLU A 38 5.46 -5.45 3.71
CA GLU A 38 5.29 -6.73 3.04
C GLU A 38 5.72 -6.55 1.58
N VAL A 39 6.30 -7.59 0.98
CA VAL A 39 6.74 -7.57 -0.42
C VAL A 39 6.02 -8.68 -1.16
N ALA A 40 5.50 -8.37 -2.34
CA ALA A 40 4.84 -9.33 -3.22
C ALA A 40 5.42 -9.27 -4.64
N ASN A 41 5.85 -10.42 -5.13
CA ASN A 41 6.49 -10.57 -6.43
C ASN A 41 5.46 -10.89 -7.54
N ASN A 42 4.21 -11.21 -7.17
CA ASN A 42 3.12 -11.48 -8.09
C ASN A 42 1.74 -11.20 -7.44
N GLU A 43 0.69 -11.22 -8.27
CA GLU A 43 -0.69 -10.91 -7.84
C GLU A 43 -1.25 -11.93 -6.83
N GLU A 44 -0.83 -13.20 -6.92
CA GLU A 44 -1.29 -14.26 -6.01
C GLU A 44 -0.73 -14.04 -4.60
N GLU A 45 0.58 -13.80 -4.51
CA GLU A 45 1.27 -13.46 -3.26
C GLU A 45 0.69 -12.20 -2.64
N ALA A 46 0.48 -11.15 -3.43
CA ALA A 46 -0.12 -9.90 -2.97
C ALA A 46 -1.54 -10.12 -2.43
N SER A 47 -2.35 -10.94 -3.12
CA SER A 47 -3.70 -11.29 -2.68
C SER A 47 -3.68 -12.09 -1.39
N CYS A 48 -2.74 -13.04 -1.26
CA CYS A 48 -2.55 -13.84 -0.05
C CYS A 48 -2.19 -12.95 1.15
N ILE A 49 -1.26 -12.01 0.98
CA ILE A 49 -0.90 -11.02 2.02
C ILE A 49 -2.13 -10.20 2.43
N LEU A 50 -2.87 -9.66 1.46
CA LEU A 50 -4.04 -8.81 1.73
C LEU A 50 -5.20 -9.54 2.42
N VAL A 51 -5.42 -10.82 2.11
CA VAL A 51 -6.47 -11.62 2.77
C VAL A 51 -6.08 -11.96 4.21
N ASN A 52 -4.79 -12.24 4.43
CA ASN A 52 -4.28 -12.64 5.75
C ASN A 52 -3.90 -11.45 6.65
N ILE A 53 -3.91 -10.23 6.12
CA ILE A 53 -3.60 -9.02 6.89
C ILE A 53 -4.60 -8.84 8.05
N GLN A 54 -4.04 -8.61 9.24
CA GLN A 54 -4.80 -8.28 10.44
C GLN A 54 -4.41 -6.89 10.91
N PHE A 55 -5.32 -5.94 10.76
CA PHE A 55 -5.14 -4.62 11.37
C PHE A 55 -5.43 -4.69 12.87
N ARG A 56 -4.64 -3.98 13.69
CA ARG A 56 -4.84 -3.88 15.15
C ARG A 56 -4.78 -2.42 15.59
N ALA A 57 -5.26 -2.13 16.80
CA ALA A 57 -5.32 -0.77 17.34
C ALA A 57 -3.95 -0.09 17.56
N GLN A 58 -2.85 -0.85 17.58
CA GLN A 58 -1.50 -0.29 17.73
C GLN A 58 -1.02 0.29 16.39
N ALA A 59 -0.35 1.45 16.43
CA ALA A 59 0.13 2.15 15.24
C ALA A 59 0.93 1.25 14.27
N ARG A 60 1.81 0.40 14.79
CA ARG A 60 2.59 -0.56 13.97
C ARG A 60 1.78 -1.61 13.21
N TYR A 61 0.53 -1.82 13.59
CA TYR A 61 -0.39 -2.79 12.98
C TYR A 61 -1.59 -2.11 12.32
N ASN A 62 -1.70 -0.79 12.42
CA ASN A 62 -2.78 -0.02 11.81
C ASN A 62 -2.40 0.42 10.38
N SER A 63 -1.09 0.43 10.08
CA SER A 63 -0.51 0.86 8.82
C SER A 63 0.33 -0.26 8.22
N VAL A 64 0.17 -0.50 6.92
CA VAL A 64 0.97 -1.47 6.16
C VAL A 64 1.45 -0.85 4.87
N TRP A 65 2.71 -1.11 4.54
CA TRP A 65 3.28 -0.88 3.23
C TRP A 65 3.37 -2.21 2.49
N LEU A 66 2.80 -2.27 1.29
CA LEU A 66 2.89 -3.42 0.40
C LEU A 66 3.70 -3.03 -0.84
N ALA A 67 4.90 -3.56 -0.98
CA ALA A 67 5.70 -3.43 -2.20
C ALA A 67 5.19 -4.46 -3.23
N LEU A 68 4.77 -3.97 -4.40
CA LEU A 68 4.38 -4.76 -5.55
C LEU A 68 5.55 -4.71 -6.53
N ASP A 69 6.20 -5.86 -6.76
CA ASP A 69 7.33 -6.03 -7.68
C ASP A 69 7.01 -7.07 -8.76
N PHE A 70 5.97 -6.82 -9.55
CA PHE A 70 5.50 -7.77 -10.57
C PHE A 70 6.31 -7.69 -11.87
N LYS A 71 7.39 -6.89 -11.89
CA LYS A 71 8.18 -6.54 -13.08
C LYS A 71 7.40 -5.88 -14.24
N ASP A 72 6.12 -5.56 -14.02
CA ASP A 72 5.22 -4.93 -14.99
C ASP A 72 4.47 -3.75 -14.34
N GLU A 73 4.77 -2.53 -14.78
CA GLU A 73 4.15 -1.31 -14.26
C GLU A 73 2.63 -1.28 -14.42
N VAL A 74 2.11 -1.69 -15.58
CA VAL A 74 0.67 -1.64 -15.85
C VAL A 74 -0.06 -2.60 -14.93
N ARG A 75 0.47 -3.83 -14.79
CA ARG A 75 -0.13 -4.83 -13.89
C ARG A 75 -0.08 -4.41 -12.42
N GLN A 76 1.02 -3.80 -11.97
CA GLN A 76 1.14 -3.29 -10.60
C GLN A 76 0.10 -2.21 -10.31
N LYS A 77 -0.11 -1.25 -11.23
CA LYS A 77 -1.14 -0.21 -11.09
C LYS A 77 -2.55 -0.80 -11.09
N GLU A 78 -2.84 -1.69 -12.02
CA GLU A 78 -4.17 -2.34 -12.12
C GLU A 78 -4.47 -3.19 -10.88
N PHE A 79 -3.47 -3.89 -10.34
CA PHE A 79 -3.64 -4.61 -9.08
C PHE A 79 -3.86 -3.64 -7.91
N ALA A 80 -3.09 -2.55 -7.82
CA ALA A 80 -3.24 -1.57 -6.76
C ALA A 80 -4.65 -0.95 -6.70
N LYS A 81 -5.32 -0.79 -7.85
CA LYS A 81 -6.74 -0.37 -7.93
C LYS A 81 -7.72 -1.41 -7.37
N LYS A 82 -7.36 -2.70 -7.34
CA LYS A 82 -8.21 -3.79 -6.80
C LYS A 82 -8.08 -3.95 -5.29
N ILE A 83 -7.03 -3.41 -4.67
CA ILE A 83 -6.76 -3.56 -3.23
C ILE A 83 -7.94 -3.13 -2.33
N PRO A 84 -8.61 -1.98 -2.55
CA PRO A 84 -9.78 -1.61 -1.75
C PRO A 84 -10.89 -2.67 -1.79
N VAL A 85 -11.15 -3.26 -2.96
CA VAL A 85 -12.15 -4.32 -3.13
C VAL A 85 -11.76 -5.59 -2.36
N ILE A 86 -10.49 -5.98 -2.40
CA ILE A 86 -9.99 -7.16 -1.67
C ILE A 86 -10.15 -6.95 -0.16
N LEU A 87 -9.69 -5.81 0.35
CA LEU A 87 -9.76 -5.48 1.78
C LEU A 87 -11.20 -5.23 2.24
N GLY A 88 -12.04 -4.65 1.38
CA GLY A 88 -13.45 -4.32 1.62
C GLY A 88 -14.33 -5.53 1.89
N ARG A 89 -13.90 -6.73 1.49
CA ARG A 89 -14.57 -8.00 1.85
C ARG A 89 -14.54 -8.26 3.36
N ARG A 90 -13.51 -7.77 4.06
CA ARG A 90 -13.31 -7.97 5.51
C ARG A 90 -13.47 -6.70 6.32
N TYR A 91 -13.02 -5.57 5.79
CA TYR A 91 -13.00 -4.29 6.49
C TYR A 91 -13.86 -3.27 5.74
N ARG A 92 -15.07 -3.04 6.26
CA ARG A 92 -16.10 -2.20 5.62
C ARG A 92 -15.59 -0.81 5.19
N VAL A 93 -14.64 -0.25 5.94
CA VAL A 93 -14.04 1.06 5.66
C VAL A 93 -13.32 1.16 4.31
N PHE A 94 -13.00 0.05 3.65
CA PHE A 94 -12.35 0.03 2.33
C PHE A 94 -13.31 -0.25 1.17
N GLN A 95 -14.60 -0.54 1.40
CA GLN A 95 -15.53 -0.98 0.35
C GLN A 95 -15.68 0.02 -0.79
N ASP A 96 -15.78 1.31 -0.45
CA ASP A 96 -15.98 2.40 -1.41
C ASP A 96 -14.74 3.29 -1.56
N LEU A 97 -13.61 2.84 -1.02
CA LEU A 97 -12.38 3.63 -1.04
C LEU A 97 -11.73 3.57 -2.43
N LYS A 98 -11.31 4.73 -2.93
CA LYS A 98 -10.48 4.82 -4.13
C LYS A 98 -9.00 4.74 -3.77
N THR A 99 -8.24 4.07 -4.62
CA THR A 99 -6.78 4.07 -4.58
C THR A 99 -6.26 5.39 -5.17
N ASN A 100 -5.51 6.16 -4.38
CA ASN A 100 -4.88 7.39 -4.87
C ASN A 100 -3.46 7.12 -5.35
N PHE A 101 -3.10 7.58 -6.55
CA PHE A 101 -1.72 7.49 -7.05
C PHE A 101 -0.98 8.78 -6.75
N CYS A 102 0.15 8.70 -6.08
CA CYS A 102 1.02 9.84 -5.89
C CYS A 102 1.79 10.11 -7.18
N GLY A 103 1.45 11.20 -7.88
CA GLY A 103 2.11 11.60 -9.12
C GLY A 103 3.47 12.22 -8.90
N ASN A 104 3.56 13.15 -7.93
CA ASN A 104 4.83 13.79 -7.55
C ASN A 104 5.03 13.72 -6.03
N CYS A 105 6.06 12.98 -5.61
CA CYS A 105 6.50 12.94 -4.22
C CYS A 105 7.41 14.13 -3.91
N PHE A 106 6.88 15.18 -3.28
CA PHE A 106 7.67 16.30 -2.79
C PHE A 106 7.99 16.15 -1.29
N PRO A 107 9.02 16.86 -0.77
CA PRO A 107 9.39 16.82 0.65
C PRO A 107 8.26 17.18 1.63
N ARG A 108 7.21 17.87 1.15
CA ARG A 108 6.06 18.34 1.94
C ARG A 108 4.72 17.65 1.64
N GLY A 109 4.68 16.67 0.74
CA GLY A 109 3.41 15.99 0.41
C GLY A 109 3.43 15.23 -0.92
N CYS A 110 2.35 14.50 -1.16
CA CYS A 110 2.07 13.83 -2.43
C CYS A 110 0.95 14.59 -3.16
N ASN A 111 1.19 14.99 -4.41
CA ASN A 111 0.10 15.40 -5.30
C ASN A 111 -0.52 14.12 -5.86
N HIS A 112 -1.83 13.95 -5.66
CA HIS A 112 -2.56 12.81 -6.19
C HIS A 112 -2.95 13.07 -7.64
N GLU A 113 -2.71 12.09 -8.52
CA GLU A 113 -3.18 12.07 -9.91
C GLU A 113 -4.53 11.35 -10.04
#